data_AF-A0A3P7BF52-F1
#
_entry.id   AF-A0A3P7BF52-F1
#
_cell.length_a   1.000
_cell.length_b   1.000
_cell.length_c   1.000
_cell.angle_alpha   90.00
_cell.angle_beta   90.00
_cell.angle_gamma   90.00
#
_symmetry.space_group_name_H-M   'P 1'
#
loop_
_entity.id
_entity.type
_entity.pdbx_description
1 polymer ?
#
loop_
_entity_poly.entity_id
_entity_poly.type
_entity_poly.pdbx_seq_one_letter_code
_entity_poly.pdbx_strand_id
1 'polypeptide(L)'
;MQDIAEAYDVLSDPKKKEVYDKFGEEGLKNGGPDVGGGPGGFHYEFQGDPMRMFTQFFGSDDPFSGIFGMGGGHPNVFFNMGGGGMDDGMNGFSGFGGAPHGHRRSAPKQDPMVQHELQVSLEDIYQGCTKKMKITRKVLNADGHSTRVEDKVLTITIKPGWKSGTKITFPKEGDQHPGRVPADIVFVIKDKPHKIFKREACDLRYVHRVALRDALCGCVVEVPTLMGPSTTLRLESIKPNTVRRITGKGLPNPKAPGHYGDLIVQFEVEFPSKPVTDPVLREQLMRILPPLSHA
;
A
#
# COMPACT_ATOMS: atom_id res chain seq x y z
N MET A 1 15.88 -16.63 -21.70
CA MET A 1 16.16 -15.78 -20.52
C MET A 1 17.21 -14.73 -20.82
N GLN A 2 18.19 -15.03 -21.68
CA GLN A 2 19.19 -14.08 -22.16
C GLN A 2 18.57 -12.81 -22.77
N ASP A 3 17.55 -12.95 -23.62
CA ASP A 3 16.86 -11.82 -24.28
C ASP A 3 16.18 -10.85 -23.29
N ILE A 4 15.75 -11.34 -22.12
CA ILE A 4 15.08 -10.52 -21.09
C ILE A 4 16.12 -9.73 -20.29
N ALA A 5 17.28 -10.33 -20.02
CA ALA A 5 18.39 -9.66 -19.36
C ALA A 5 19.03 -8.59 -20.27
N GLU A 6 19.17 -8.87 -21.57
CA GLU A 6 19.66 -7.93 -22.58
C GLU A 6 18.70 -6.73 -22.72
N ALA A 7 17.39 -6.98 -22.82
CA ALA A 7 16.40 -5.92 -22.89
C ALA A 7 16.41 -5.00 -21.64
N TYR A 8 16.65 -5.55 -20.45
CA TYR A 8 16.76 -4.75 -19.24
C TYR A 8 18.02 -3.88 -19.23
N ASP A 9 19.18 -4.42 -19.60
CA ASP A 9 20.43 -3.64 -19.62
C ASP A 9 20.36 -2.49 -20.65
N VAL A 10 19.70 -2.70 -21.80
CA VAL A 10 19.50 -1.65 -22.80
C VAL A 10 18.50 -0.58 -22.34
N LEU A 11 17.40 -0.97 -21.68
CA LEU A 11 16.35 -0.03 -21.27
C LEU A 11 16.63 0.67 -19.92
N SER A 12 17.56 0.14 -19.12
CA SER A 12 17.92 0.70 -17.81
C SER A 12 18.86 1.90 -17.91
N ASP A 13 19.74 1.95 -18.93
CA ASP A 13 20.62 3.10 -19.18
C ASP A 13 19.93 4.10 -20.13
N PRO A 14 19.72 5.36 -19.71
CA PRO A 14 19.09 6.39 -20.54
C PRO A 14 19.75 6.58 -21.92
N LYS A 15 21.08 6.42 -22.02
CA LYS A 15 21.81 6.59 -23.28
C LYS A 15 21.62 5.39 -24.22
N LYS A 16 21.67 4.16 -23.68
CA LYS A 16 21.44 2.93 -24.47
C LYS A 16 20.01 2.88 -24.98
N LYS A 17 19.05 3.29 -24.14
CA LYS A 17 17.64 3.42 -24.52
C LYS A 17 17.46 4.41 -25.68
N GLU A 18 18.13 5.56 -25.63
CA GLU A 18 18.02 6.57 -26.70
C GLU A 18 18.56 6.04 -28.04
N VAL A 19 19.67 5.30 -28.02
CA VAL A 19 20.24 4.68 -29.23
C VAL A 19 19.31 3.58 -29.77
N TYR A 20 18.74 2.75 -28.90
CA TYR A 20 17.77 1.72 -29.28
C TYR A 20 16.48 2.32 -29.86
N ASP A 21 15.95 3.37 -29.23
CA ASP A 21 14.73 4.05 -29.67
C ASP A 21 14.90 4.71 -31.05
N LYS A 22 16.14 5.10 -31.42
CA LYS A 22 16.47 5.74 -32.70
C LYS A 22 16.89 4.78 -33.80
N PHE A 23 17.65 3.74 -33.49
CA PHE A 23 18.34 2.91 -34.49
C PHE A 23 18.05 1.40 -34.34
N GLY A 24 17.22 1.01 -33.37
CA GLY A 24 16.93 -0.40 -33.08
C GLY A 24 18.15 -1.18 -32.59
N GLU A 25 18.01 -2.51 -32.57
CA GLU A 25 19.06 -3.42 -32.09
C GLU A 25 20.37 -3.30 -32.88
N GLU A 26 20.28 -3.04 -34.19
CA GLU A 26 21.44 -2.90 -35.09
C GLU A 26 22.31 -1.68 -34.73
N GLY A 27 21.71 -0.61 -34.20
CA GLY A 27 22.45 0.59 -33.76
C GLY A 27 23.28 0.40 -32.49
N LEU A 28 22.90 -0.57 -31.63
CA LEU A 28 23.69 -0.96 -30.46
C LEU A 28 24.87 -1.86 -30.82
N LYS A 29 24.65 -2.81 -31.74
CA LYS A 29 25.65 -3.85 -32.08
C LYS A 29 26.69 -3.38 -33.09
N ASN A 30 26.32 -2.52 -34.05
CA ASN A 30 27.22 -2.11 -35.14
C ASN A 30 27.86 -0.72 -34.97
N GLY A 31 27.65 -0.05 -33.83
CA GLY A 31 28.17 1.30 -33.59
C GLY A 31 27.46 2.34 -34.46
N GLY A 32 26.32 2.85 -33.97
CA GLY A 32 25.59 3.92 -34.65
C GLY A 32 26.40 5.23 -34.79
N PRO A 33 26.01 6.14 -35.72
CA PRO A 33 26.72 7.39 -35.96
C PRO A 33 26.75 8.25 -34.69
N ASP A 34 27.94 8.78 -34.41
CA ASP A 34 28.35 9.57 -33.25
C ASP A 34 27.35 10.69 -32.88
N VAL A 35 26.45 10.42 -31.92
CA VAL A 35 25.59 11.45 -31.29
C VAL A 35 26.30 11.97 -30.04
N GLY A 36 27.38 12.72 -30.23
CA GLY A 36 28.03 13.44 -29.14
C GLY A 36 29.54 13.42 -29.25
N GLY A 37 30.06 14.28 -30.13
CA GLY A 37 31.48 14.43 -30.47
C GLY A 37 32.45 14.17 -29.31
N GLY A 38 33.01 12.96 -29.33
CA GLY A 38 34.10 12.50 -28.48
C GLY A 38 34.73 11.28 -29.14
N PRO A 39 36.06 11.18 -29.25
CA PRO A 39 36.68 10.12 -30.02
C PRO A 39 36.52 8.76 -29.30
N GLY A 40 35.59 7.93 -29.80
CA GLY A 40 35.36 6.56 -29.35
C GLY A 40 33.90 6.14 -29.52
N GLY A 41 33.59 5.44 -30.62
CA GLY A 41 32.23 4.96 -30.93
C GLY A 41 31.66 4.03 -29.84
N PHE A 42 30.36 4.15 -29.60
CA PHE A 42 29.63 3.38 -28.58
C PHE A 42 29.40 1.94 -29.10
N HIS A 43 30.15 0.97 -28.58
CA HIS A 43 29.97 -0.45 -28.90
C HIS A 43 29.32 -1.17 -27.72
N TYR A 44 28.16 -1.80 -27.95
CA TYR A 44 27.48 -2.60 -26.93
C TYR A 44 27.75 -4.09 -27.14
N GLU A 45 28.36 -4.73 -26.13
CA GLU A 45 28.47 -6.18 -26.04
C GLU A 45 27.93 -6.61 -24.67
N PHE A 46 26.92 -7.48 -24.67
CA PHE A 46 26.30 -7.98 -23.44
C PHE A 46 27.27 -8.94 -22.74
N GLN A 47 27.93 -8.47 -21.67
CA GLN A 47 28.94 -9.22 -20.91
C GLN A 47 28.41 -9.79 -19.57
N GLY A 48 27.10 -9.72 -19.32
CA GLY A 48 26.49 -10.18 -18.07
C GLY A 48 26.10 -11.65 -18.11
N ASP A 49 26.43 -12.41 -17.05
CA ASP A 49 25.86 -13.73 -16.82
C ASP A 49 24.38 -13.57 -16.40
N PRO A 50 23.40 -14.03 -17.22
CA PRO A 50 21.97 -13.81 -16.97
C PRO A 50 21.50 -14.36 -15.61
N MET A 51 22.17 -15.39 -15.09
CA MET A 51 21.80 -16.03 -13.83
C MET A 51 22.11 -15.15 -12.61
N ARG A 52 23.25 -14.44 -12.64
CA ARG A 52 23.67 -13.54 -11.55
C ARG A 52 22.74 -12.34 -11.38
N MET A 53 22.27 -11.76 -12.49
CA MET A 53 21.32 -10.65 -12.45
C MET A 53 19.95 -11.07 -11.91
N PHE A 54 19.51 -12.30 -12.22
CA PHE A 54 18.27 -12.86 -11.70
C PHE A 54 18.33 -13.07 -10.19
N THR A 55 19.42 -13.65 -9.65
CA THR A 55 19.62 -13.83 -8.20
C THR A 55 19.70 -12.52 -7.43
N GLN A 56 20.29 -11.47 -8.00
CA GLN A 56 20.39 -10.17 -7.33
C GLN A 56 19.02 -9.50 -7.14
N PHE A 57 18.03 -9.86 -7.96
CA PHE A 57 16.67 -9.31 -7.88
C PHE A 57 15.69 -10.21 -7.11
N PHE A 58 15.71 -11.53 -7.34
CA PHE A 58 14.76 -12.48 -6.73
C PHE A 58 15.31 -13.23 -5.51
N GLY A 59 16.59 -13.04 -5.18
CA GLY A 59 17.25 -13.68 -4.04
C GLY A 59 17.39 -15.20 -4.11
N SER A 60 16.96 -15.82 -5.21
CA SER A 60 17.03 -17.26 -5.46
C SER A 60 17.00 -17.56 -6.95
N ASP A 61 17.56 -18.70 -7.34
CA ASP A 61 17.67 -19.16 -8.74
C ASP A 61 16.36 -19.71 -9.32
N ASP A 62 15.25 -19.67 -8.57
CA ASP A 62 14.00 -20.30 -8.99
C ASP A 62 12.75 -19.46 -8.59
N PRO A 63 12.01 -18.89 -9.56
CA PRO A 63 10.87 -17.98 -9.31
C PRO A 63 9.67 -18.64 -8.62
N PHE A 64 9.68 -19.96 -8.46
CA PHE A 64 8.60 -20.72 -7.80
C PHE A 64 9.01 -21.35 -6.46
N SER A 65 10.28 -21.23 -6.05
CA SER A 65 10.77 -21.81 -4.80
C SER A 65 10.08 -21.22 -3.55
N GLY A 66 9.69 -19.94 -3.61
CA GLY A 66 8.93 -19.26 -2.55
C GLY A 66 7.43 -19.57 -2.52
N ILE A 67 6.90 -20.31 -3.52
CA ILE A 67 5.46 -20.63 -3.63
C ILE A 67 5.16 -22.06 -3.16
N PHE A 68 6.14 -22.98 -3.20
CA PHE A 68 5.94 -24.40 -2.89
C PHE A 68 6.72 -24.94 -1.66
N GLY A 69 7.32 -24.06 -0.84
CA GLY A 69 8.00 -24.44 0.41
C GLY A 69 7.22 -24.04 1.66
N MET A 70 6.76 -25.03 2.44
CA MET A 70 6.17 -24.95 3.79
C MET A 70 4.66 -24.63 3.93
N GLY A 71 3.84 -25.69 3.86
CA GLY A 71 2.97 -26.05 4.99
C GLY A 71 1.49 -25.61 4.98
N GLY A 72 0.62 -26.48 4.45
CA GLY A 72 -0.68 -26.79 5.07
C GLY A 72 -1.97 -26.21 4.45
N GLY A 73 -2.84 -27.11 3.94
CA GLY A 73 -4.31 -26.91 3.86
C GLY A 73 -4.92 -26.59 2.48
N HIS A 74 -5.45 -27.61 1.81
CA HIS A 74 -6.27 -27.61 0.56
C HIS A 74 -7.57 -26.73 0.61
N PRO A 75 -8.38 -26.54 -0.47
CA PRO A 75 -8.34 -27.13 -1.84
C PRO A 75 -8.63 -26.20 -3.04
N ASN A 76 -8.48 -26.79 -4.24
CA ASN A 76 -9.09 -26.46 -5.54
C ASN A 76 -8.39 -25.44 -6.47
N VAL A 77 -7.39 -25.90 -7.24
CA VAL A 77 -7.40 -25.77 -8.72
C VAL A 77 -6.70 -27.00 -9.34
N PHE A 78 -7.40 -27.62 -10.29
CA PHE A 78 -7.06 -28.78 -11.10
C PHE A 78 -5.81 -28.58 -11.97
N PHE A 79 -4.93 -29.58 -12.06
CA PHE A 79 -4.42 -30.03 -13.36
C PHE A 79 -4.19 -31.55 -13.36
N ASN A 80 -4.89 -32.17 -14.30
CA ASN A 80 -4.99 -33.59 -14.59
C ASN A 80 -3.69 -34.09 -15.23
N MET A 81 -2.87 -34.85 -14.48
CA MET A 81 -1.73 -35.58 -15.02
C MET A 81 -2.20 -36.96 -15.49
N GLY A 82 -2.70 -37.02 -16.72
CA GLY A 82 -2.94 -38.27 -17.45
C GLY A 82 -1.61 -38.81 -17.99
N GLY A 83 -1.43 -40.13 -17.87
CA GLY A 83 -0.16 -40.81 -18.04
C GLY A 83 0.38 -40.89 -19.48
N GLY A 84 1.66 -41.30 -19.54
CA GLY A 84 2.14 -42.21 -20.58
C GLY A 84 3.43 -41.78 -21.30
N GLY A 85 4.46 -42.63 -21.19
CA GLY A 85 5.34 -42.96 -22.32
C GLY A 85 6.68 -42.23 -22.40
N MET A 86 7.75 -42.96 -22.09
CA MET A 86 9.11 -42.75 -22.63
C MET A 86 9.12 -43.18 -24.10
N ASP A 87 9.78 -42.42 -25.00
CA ASP A 87 10.83 -42.94 -25.90
C ASP A 87 11.61 -41.84 -26.63
N ASP A 88 12.88 -42.19 -26.89
CA ASP A 88 13.92 -41.48 -27.61
C ASP A 88 13.61 -41.26 -29.10
N GLY A 89 14.13 -40.19 -29.71
CA GLY A 89 14.05 -40.06 -31.16
C GLY A 89 14.59 -38.77 -31.76
N MET A 90 15.91 -38.71 -31.90
CA MET A 90 16.62 -37.76 -32.77
C MET A 90 16.10 -37.82 -34.22
N ASN A 91 16.23 -36.69 -34.93
CA ASN A 91 16.38 -36.55 -36.40
C ASN A 91 15.13 -36.18 -37.22
N GLY A 92 15.22 -35.10 -38.04
CA GLY A 92 14.28 -34.91 -39.15
C GLY A 92 14.07 -33.48 -39.65
N PHE A 93 15.02 -32.96 -40.41
CA PHE A 93 14.86 -31.78 -41.27
C PHE A 93 13.78 -32.01 -42.35
N SER A 94 13.09 -30.93 -42.75
CA SER A 94 12.26 -30.73 -43.96
C SER A 94 10.75 -30.97 -43.84
N GLY A 95 9.96 -29.91 -44.08
CA GLY A 95 8.51 -30.00 -44.22
C GLY A 95 7.86 -28.66 -44.54
N PHE A 96 7.88 -28.29 -45.82
CA PHE A 96 7.05 -27.25 -46.44
C PHE A 96 5.58 -27.47 -46.04
N GLY A 97 4.95 -26.49 -45.39
CA GLY A 97 3.56 -26.59 -44.98
C GLY A 97 3.02 -25.25 -44.51
N GLY A 98 2.40 -24.50 -45.42
CA GLY A 98 1.65 -23.29 -45.09
C GLY A 98 0.54 -23.60 -44.11
N ALA A 99 0.77 -23.28 -42.84
CA ALA A 99 -0.26 -23.33 -41.81
C ALA A 99 -1.12 -22.06 -41.93
N PRO A 100 -2.46 -22.17 -42.03
CA PRO A 100 -3.34 -21.01 -42.01
C PRO A 100 -3.11 -20.24 -40.71
N HIS A 101 -2.81 -18.95 -40.83
CA HIS A 101 -2.74 -18.01 -39.73
C HIS A 101 -4.14 -17.91 -39.09
N GLY A 102 -4.46 -18.84 -38.20
CA GLY A 102 -5.65 -18.82 -37.37
C GLY A 102 -5.63 -17.51 -36.59
N HIS A 103 -6.54 -16.60 -36.92
CA HIS A 103 -6.78 -15.39 -36.15
C HIS A 103 -7.10 -15.80 -34.72
N ARG A 104 -6.10 -15.70 -33.82
CA ARG A 104 -6.34 -15.68 -32.38
C ARG A 104 -7.30 -14.52 -32.15
N ARG A 105 -8.59 -14.83 -31.93
CA ARG A 105 -9.57 -13.85 -31.46
C ARG A 105 -9.00 -13.26 -30.18
N SER A 106 -8.56 -12.00 -30.26
CA SER A 106 -8.05 -11.26 -29.12
C SER A 106 -9.12 -11.29 -28.03
N ALA A 107 -8.75 -11.73 -26.83
CA ALA A 107 -9.66 -11.70 -25.69
C ALA A 107 -10.16 -10.26 -25.50
N PRO A 108 -11.46 -10.07 -25.18
CA PRO A 108 -12.01 -8.73 -25.00
C PRO A 108 -11.23 -7.99 -23.91
N LYS A 109 -10.73 -6.80 -24.25
CA LYS A 109 -9.93 -5.95 -23.35
C LYS A 109 -10.82 -5.39 -22.24
N GLN A 110 -10.36 -5.49 -21.00
CA GLN A 110 -11.05 -4.89 -19.84
C GLN A 110 -10.69 -3.41 -19.69
N ASP A 111 -11.69 -2.61 -19.35
CA ASP A 111 -11.52 -1.19 -19.04
C ASP A 111 -10.73 -1.00 -17.71
N PRO A 112 -9.97 0.10 -17.56
CA PRO A 112 -9.18 0.35 -16.35
C PRO A 112 -10.08 0.51 -15.12
N MET A 113 -9.62 0.01 -13.97
CA MET A 113 -10.39 0.05 -12.72
C MET A 113 -10.70 1.49 -12.26
N VAL A 114 -11.91 1.67 -11.73
CA VAL A 114 -12.36 2.94 -11.13
C VAL A 114 -12.18 2.86 -9.63
N GLN A 115 -11.46 3.80 -9.04
CA GLN A 115 -11.20 3.84 -7.60
C GLN A 115 -11.99 4.94 -6.90
N HIS A 116 -12.67 4.60 -5.80
CA HIS A 116 -13.34 5.55 -4.92
C HIS A 116 -12.80 5.45 -3.50
N GLU A 117 -12.63 6.60 -2.83
CA GLU A 117 -12.30 6.62 -1.41
C GLU A 117 -13.56 6.52 -0.56
N LEU A 118 -13.54 5.63 0.44
CA LEU A 118 -14.60 5.47 1.41
C LEU A 118 -14.10 5.94 2.77
N GLN A 119 -14.53 7.13 3.20
CA GLN A 119 -14.20 7.64 4.52
C GLN A 119 -15.01 6.92 5.61
N VAL A 120 -14.30 6.40 6.62
CA VAL A 120 -14.89 5.64 7.73
C VAL A 120 -14.40 6.24 9.05
N SER A 121 -15.32 6.49 9.98
CA SER A 121 -14.96 7.05 11.30
C SER A 121 -14.31 5.98 12.18
N LEU A 122 -13.61 6.41 13.23
CA LEU A 122 -12.95 5.49 14.16
C LEU A 122 -13.97 4.64 14.94
N GLU A 123 -15.14 5.19 15.25
CA GLU A 123 -16.24 4.49 15.91
C GLU A 123 -16.81 3.39 15.01
N ASP A 124 -17.02 3.70 13.73
CA ASP A 124 -17.42 2.72 12.70
C ASP A 124 -16.37 1.62 12.54
N ILE A 125 -15.08 1.96 12.59
CA ILE A 125 -13.98 0.98 12.56
C ILE A 125 -13.95 0.14 13.85
N TYR A 126 -14.30 0.72 15.00
CA TYR A 126 -14.31 0.01 16.28
C TYR A 126 -15.43 -1.04 16.34
N GLN A 127 -16.65 -0.68 15.95
CA GLN A 127 -17.81 -1.56 16.05
C GLN A 127 -18.08 -2.39 14.78
N GLY A 128 -17.53 -1.97 13.64
CA GLY A 128 -17.92 -2.45 12.31
C GLY A 128 -19.21 -1.81 11.82
N CYS A 129 -19.33 -1.57 10.51
CA CYS A 129 -20.53 -0.96 9.95
C CYS A 129 -20.83 -1.45 8.54
N THR A 130 -22.04 -1.20 8.05
CA THR A 130 -22.40 -1.44 6.65
C THR A 130 -22.66 -0.12 5.95
N LYS A 131 -21.92 0.18 4.88
CA LYS A 131 -22.11 1.37 4.06
C LYS A 131 -22.71 0.97 2.71
N LYS A 132 -23.75 1.68 2.29
CA LYS A 132 -24.42 1.51 1.00
C LYS A 132 -23.96 2.64 0.06
N MET A 133 -23.27 2.28 -1.01
CA MET A 133 -22.71 3.20 -1.99
C MET A 133 -23.52 3.13 -3.28
N LYS A 134 -24.15 4.24 -3.67
CA LYS A 134 -24.84 4.33 -4.96
C LYS A 134 -23.82 4.63 -6.05
N ILE A 135 -23.80 3.81 -7.09
CA ILE A 135 -23.07 4.06 -8.33
C ILE A 135 -24.06 4.31 -9.45
N THR A 136 -23.64 5.09 -10.44
CA THR A 136 -24.38 5.32 -11.68
C THR A 136 -23.48 4.84 -12.80
N ARG A 137 -24.00 3.93 -13.64
CA ARG A 137 -23.22 3.30 -14.71
C ARG A 137 -24.02 3.24 -16.01
N LYS A 138 -23.32 3.15 -17.13
CA LYS A 138 -23.91 2.82 -18.43
C LYS A 138 -24.01 1.31 -18.60
N VAL A 139 -25.19 0.81 -18.92
CA VAL A 139 -25.46 -0.60 -19.21
C VAL A 139 -25.86 -0.73 -20.66
N LEU A 140 -25.31 -1.73 -21.33
CA LEU A 140 -25.57 -1.99 -22.74
C LEU A 140 -26.93 -2.66 -22.91
N ASN A 141 -27.73 -2.17 -23.85
CA ASN A 141 -29.07 -2.69 -24.12
C ASN A 141 -28.99 -4.00 -24.94
N ALA A 142 -30.12 -4.69 -25.07
CA ALA A 142 -30.20 -5.96 -25.81
C ALA A 142 -29.81 -5.83 -27.30
N ASP A 143 -29.79 -4.62 -27.85
CA ASP A 143 -29.42 -4.33 -29.23
C ASP A 143 -27.91 -4.38 -29.50
N GLY A 144 -27.05 -4.57 -28.48
CA GLY A 144 -25.61 -4.66 -28.69
C GLY A 144 -24.91 -3.30 -28.84
N HIS A 145 -25.65 -2.19 -28.93
CA HIS A 145 -25.13 -0.91 -29.41
C HIS A 145 -25.54 0.29 -28.56
N SER A 146 -26.80 0.39 -28.14
CA SER A 146 -27.24 1.50 -27.31
C SER A 146 -26.98 1.24 -25.83
N THR A 147 -26.83 2.32 -25.06
CA THR A 147 -26.61 2.24 -23.61
C THR A 147 -27.71 3.00 -22.87
N ARG A 148 -28.10 2.49 -21.70
CA ARG A 148 -28.94 3.20 -20.73
C ARG A 148 -28.16 3.49 -19.45
N VAL A 149 -28.55 4.54 -18.74
CA VAL A 149 -27.99 4.84 -17.42
C VAL A 149 -28.76 4.05 -16.36
N GLU A 150 -28.04 3.37 -15.48
CA GLU A 150 -28.60 2.55 -14.40
C GLU A 150 -27.93 2.91 -13.07
N ASP A 151 -28.76 3.09 -12.04
CA ASP A 151 -28.29 3.28 -10.67
C ASP A 151 -28.26 1.93 -9.95
N LYS A 152 -27.14 1.62 -9.28
CA LYS A 152 -26.98 0.41 -8.47
C LYS A 152 -26.41 0.73 -7.11
N VAL A 153 -26.92 0.06 -6.08
CA VAL A 153 -26.41 0.20 -4.71
C VAL A 153 -25.47 -0.95 -4.39
N LEU A 154 -24.21 -0.63 -4.15
CA LEU A 154 -23.18 -1.54 -3.69
C LEU A 154 -23.10 -1.51 -2.16
N THR A 155 -23.18 -2.67 -1.53
CA THR A 155 -23.17 -2.78 -0.06
C THR A 155 -21.78 -3.23 0.39
N ILE A 156 -21.15 -2.43 1.25
CA ILE A 156 -19.81 -2.68 1.80
C ILE A 156 -19.95 -2.92 3.30
N THR A 157 -19.62 -4.14 3.74
CA THR A 157 -19.57 -4.49 5.17
C THR A 157 -18.15 -4.32 5.69
N ILE A 158 -17.94 -3.28 6.48
CA ILE A 158 -16.67 -2.96 7.12
C ILE A 158 -16.58 -3.74 8.42
N LYS A 159 -15.58 -4.63 8.51
CA LYS A 159 -15.35 -5.41 9.73
C LYS A 159 -14.58 -4.60 10.77
N PRO A 160 -14.78 -4.89 12.07
CA PRO A 160 -14.04 -4.24 13.15
C PRO A 160 -12.52 -4.29 12.94
N GLY A 161 -11.85 -3.16 13.20
CA GLY A 161 -10.40 -3.04 13.14
C GLY A 161 -9.79 -2.91 11.75
N TRP A 162 -10.58 -2.97 10.67
CA TRP A 162 -10.08 -2.87 9.29
C TRP A 162 -9.16 -1.67 9.11
N LYS A 163 -8.02 -1.90 8.44
CA LYS A 163 -6.97 -0.90 8.26
C LYS A 163 -7.31 0.05 7.13
N SER A 164 -6.90 1.31 7.27
CA SER A 164 -6.87 2.25 6.15
C SER A 164 -6.04 1.67 5.00
N GLY A 165 -6.52 1.83 3.77
CA GLY A 165 -5.97 1.23 2.57
C GLY A 165 -6.58 -0.12 2.17
N THR A 166 -7.45 -0.72 2.99
CA THR A 166 -8.18 -1.95 2.61
C THR A 166 -9.01 -1.68 1.35
N LYS A 167 -8.84 -2.52 0.33
CA LYS A 167 -9.52 -2.42 -0.98
C LYS A 167 -10.69 -3.40 -1.05
N ILE A 168 -11.84 -2.91 -1.49
CA ILE A 168 -13.06 -3.70 -1.73
C ILE A 168 -13.42 -3.57 -3.20
N THR A 169 -13.29 -4.68 -3.92
CA THR A 169 -13.49 -4.72 -5.38
C THR A 169 -14.87 -5.28 -5.71
N PHE A 170 -15.60 -4.55 -6.55
CA PHE A 170 -16.82 -4.99 -7.19
C PHE A 170 -16.53 -5.22 -8.67
N PRO A 171 -16.38 -6.49 -9.10
CA PRO A 171 -15.90 -6.81 -10.43
C PRO A 171 -16.93 -6.43 -11.49
N LYS A 172 -16.47 -5.84 -12.60
CA LYS A 172 -17.29 -5.49 -13.78
C LYS A 172 -18.51 -4.61 -13.48
N GLU A 173 -18.47 -3.81 -12.41
CA GLU A 173 -19.55 -2.88 -12.07
C GLU A 173 -19.45 -1.50 -12.75
N GLY A 174 -18.38 -1.24 -13.50
CA GLY A 174 -18.19 0.00 -14.27
C GLY A 174 -19.09 0.11 -15.50
N ASP A 175 -18.82 1.13 -16.31
CA ASP A 175 -19.53 1.36 -17.57
C ASP A 175 -19.31 0.21 -18.57
N GLN A 176 -20.40 -0.21 -19.21
CA GLN A 176 -20.37 -1.24 -20.25
C GLN A 176 -20.20 -0.60 -21.63
N HIS A 177 -19.26 -1.14 -22.41
CA HIS A 177 -19.01 -0.73 -23.79
C HIS A 177 -19.09 -1.96 -24.73
N PRO A 178 -19.57 -1.80 -25.98
CA PRO A 178 -19.58 -2.88 -26.95
C PRO A 178 -18.19 -3.51 -27.13
N GLY A 179 -18.09 -4.83 -27.03
CA GLY A 179 -16.85 -5.56 -27.25
C GLY A 179 -15.77 -5.39 -26.15
N ARG A 180 -16.08 -4.74 -25.02
CA ARG A 180 -15.16 -4.59 -23.88
C ARG A 180 -15.73 -5.19 -22.59
N VAL A 181 -14.83 -5.62 -21.71
CA VAL A 181 -15.22 -6.05 -20.36
C VAL A 181 -15.30 -4.81 -19.46
N PRO A 182 -16.39 -4.62 -18.70
CA PRO A 182 -16.54 -3.45 -17.84
C PRO A 182 -15.44 -3.35 -16.79
N ALA A 183 -15.12 -2.13 -16.40
CA ALA A 183 -14.15 -1.87 -15.35
C ALA A 183 -14.60 -2.42 -13.99
N ASP A 184 -13.63 -2.76 -13.15
CA ASP A 184 -13.88 -3.04 -11.74
C ASP A 184 -14.03 -1.74 -10.97
N ILE A 185 -14.97 -1.70 -10.02
CA ILE A 185 -15.11 -0.58 -9.09
C ILE A 185 -14.47 -0.97 -7.77
N VAL A 186 -13.47 -0.21 -7.33
CA VAL A 186 -12.71 -0.48 -6.11
C VAL A 186 -12.91 0.64 -5.11
N PHE A 187 -13.45 0.31 -3.95
CA PHE A 187 -13.50 1.20 -2.81
C PHE A 187 -12.27 1.01 -1.93
N VAL A 188 -11.57 2.09 -1.62
CA VAL A 188 -10.42 2.09 -0.71
C VAL A 188 -10.83 2.77 0.58
N ILE A 189 -10.76 2.03 1.68
CA ILE A 189 -11.09 2.56 3.00
C ILE A 189 -10.04 3.59 3.40
N LYS A 190 -10.52 4.74 3.88
CA LYS A 190 -9.70 5.80 4.45
C LYS A 190 -10.26 6.16 5.82
N ASP A 191 -9.37 6.37 6.79
CA ASP A 191 -9.77 6.88 8.09
C ASP A 191 -10.29 8.32 7.91
N LYS A 192 -11.50 8.57 8.41
CA LYS A 192 -12.02 9.93 8.52
C LYS A 192 -11.24 10.65 9.62
N PRO A 193 -10.75 11.89 9.39
CA PRO A 193 -10.12 12.67 10.44
C PRO A 193 -11.02 12.78 11.67
N HIS A 194 -10.45 12.48 12.83
CA HIS A 194 -11.16 12.49 14.10
C HIS A 194 -10.68 13.67 14.96
N LYS A 195 -11.58 14.23 15.77
CA LYS A 195 -11.34 15.50 16.50
C LYS A 195 -10.31 15.39 17.62
N ILE A 196 -10.19 14.20 18.21
CA ILE A 196 -9.43 13.96 19.46
C ILE A 196 -8.31 12.94 19.22
N PHE A 197 -8.66 11.76 18.71
CA PHE A 197 -7.72 10.68 18.41
C PHE A 197 -7.13 10.74 17.01
N LYS A 198 -5.88 10.30 16.89
CA LYS A 198 -5.22 9.93 15.64
C LYS A 198 -4.98 8.43 15.65
N ARG A 199 -5.41 7.72 14.60
CA ARG A 199 -5.19 6.28 14.49
C ARG A 199 -3.75 5.95 14.10
N GLU A 200 -3.16 4.97 14.78
CA GLU A 200 -1.85 4.39 14.49
C GLU A 200 -1.98 2.86 14.42
N ALA A 201 -2.29 2.35 13.24
CA ALA A 201 -2.64 0.94 13.02
C ALA A 201 -3.81 0.45 13.89
N CYS A 202 -3.55 -0.28 14.99
CA CYS A 202 -4.57 -0.71 15.94
C CYS A 202 -4.62 0.19 17.18
N ASP A 203 -3.63 1.07 17.36
CA ASP A 203 -3.55 1.98 18.49
C ASP A 203 -4.21 3.31 18.15
N LEU A 204 -4.54 4.06 19.20
CA LEU A 204 -5.05 5.41 19.12
C LEU A 204 -4.09 6.34 19.85
N ARG A 205 -3.68 7.43 19.20
CA ARG A 205 -2.91 8.50 19.84
C ARG A 205 -3.85 9.62 20.25
N TYR A 206 -3.73 10.06 21.50
CA TYR A 206 -4.38 11.24 22.04
C TYR A 206 -3.33 12.21 22.56
N VAL A 207 -3.41 13.46 22.15
CA VAL A 207 -2.53 14.52 22.65
C VAL A 207 -3.26 15.27 23.76
N HIS A 208 -2.74 15.16 24.98
CA HIS A 208 -3.25 15.87 26.14
C HIS A 208 -2.36 17.07 26.45
N ARG A 209 -2.93 18.26 26.45
CA ARG A 209 -2.23 19.49 26.79
C ARG A 209 -2.34 19.73 28.29
N VAL A 210 -1.20 19.99 28.92
CA VAL A 210 -1.09 20.21 30.37
C VAL A 210 -0.34 21.51 30.63
N ALA A 211 -0.83 22.32 31.57
CA ALA A 211 -0.13 23.53 31.96
C ALA A 211 1.17 23.20 32.71
N LEU A 212 2.21 24.02 32.53
CA LEU A 212 3.50 23.85 33.23
C LEU A 212 3.33 23.67 34.76
N ARG A 213 2.41 24.41 35.39
CA ARG A 213 2.14 24.26 36.83
C ARG A 213 1.69 22.85 37.20
N ASP A 214 0.81 22.27 36.39
CA ASP A 214 0.19 20.96 36.63
C ASP A 214 1.21 19.85 36.29
N ALA A 215 2.08 20.11 35.31
CA ALA A 215 3.21 19.25 34.99
C ALA A 215 4.25 19.16 36.12
N LEU A 216 4.48 20.25 36.85
CA LEU A 216 5.47 20.32 37.93
C LEU A 216 4.92 19.87 39.29
N CYS A 217 3.67 20.23 39.60
CA CYS A 217 3.06 19.98 40.91
C CYS A 217 2.23 18.68 40.97
N GLY A 218 2.07 18.02 39.83
CA GLY A 218 1.22 16.85 39.67
C GLY A 218 -0.23 17.21 39.39
N CYS A 219 -0.92 16.32 38.69
CA CYS A 219 -2.29 16.50 38.28
C CYS A 219 -3.04 15.18 38.14
N VAL A 220 -4.37 15.30 38.11
CA VAL A 220 -5.28 14.20 37.77
C VAL A 220 -5.88 14.53 36.42
N VAL A 221 -5.64 13.65 35.45
CA VAL A 221 -6.03 13.84 34.05
C VAL A 221 -7.12 12.85 33.69
N GLU A 222 -8.24 13.35 33.18
CA GLU A 222 -9.30 12.53 32.60
C GLU A 222 -9.02 12.30 31.12
N VAL A 223 -8.62 11.07 30.79
CA VAL A 223 -8.29 10.69 29.41
C VAL A 223 -9.54 10.15 28.71
N PRO A 224 -10.03 10.79 27.64
CA PRO A 224 -11.15 10.26 26.88
C PRO A 224 -10.77 8.95 26.19
N THR A 225 -11.72 8.01 26.12
CA THR A 225 -11.59 6.78 25.34
C THR A 225 -12.45 6.88 24.08
N LEU A 226 -12.17 6.09 23.04
CA LEU A 226 -12.97 6.12 21.80
C LEU A 226 -14.41 5.67 22.05
N MET A 227 -14.57 4.61 22.83
CA MET A 227 -15.85 4.05 23.22
C MET A 227 -15.85 3.81 24.73
N GLY A 228 -16.75 4.48 25.45
CA GLY A 228 -16.97 4.28 26.88
C GLY A 228 -16.48 5.44 27.76
N PRO A 229 -16.33 5.21 29.08
CA PRO A 229 -15.96 6.25 30.02
C PRO A 229 -14.50 6.68 29.87
N SER A 230 -14.21 7.90 30.31
CA SER A 230 -12.84 8.38 30.46
C SER A 230 -12.06 7.54 31.47
N THR A 231 -10.74 7.48 31.31
CA THR A 231 -9.81 6.84 32.25
C THR A 231 -9.04 7.91 33.00
N THR A 232 -9.15 7.90 34.32
CA THR A 232 -8.41 8.81 35.19
C THR A 232 -6.95 8.37 35.33
N LEU A 233 -6.02 9.28 35.07
CA LEU A 233 -4.59 9.10 35.32
C LEU A 233 -4.11 10.11 36.38
N ARG A 234 -3.48 9.62 37.45
CA ARG A 234 -2.81 10.46 38.45
C ARG A 234 -1.32 10.50 38.15
N LEU A 235 -0.77 11.69 37.99
CA LEU A 235 0.62 11.92 37.61
C LEU A 235 1.27 12.86 38.61
N GLU A 236 2.42 12.48 39.16
CA GLU A 236 3.16 13.29 40.14
C GLU A 236 3.97 14.40 39.46
N SER A 237 4.58 14.10 38.31
CA SER A 237 5.21 15.08 37.44
C SER A 237 5.19 14.61 36.00
N ILE A 238 5.18 15.55 35.06
CA ILE A 238 5.12 15.31 33.61
C ILE A 238 6.29 16.02 32.95
N LYS A 239 7.20 15.25 32.35
CA LYS A 239 8.28 15.81 31.53
C LYS A 239 7.77 16.13 30.12
N PRO A 240 8.38 17.08 29.40
CA PRO A 240 8.11 17.27 27.98
C PRO A 240 8.23 15.95 27.21
N ASN A 241 7.33 15.73 26.24
CA ASN A 241 7.27 14.50 25.43
C ASN A 241 6.99 13.20 26.19
N THR A 242 6.51 13.28 27.44
CA THR A 242 6.08 12.09 28.17
C THR A 242 4.95 11.39 27.42
N VAL A 243 5.05 10.08 27.29
CA VAL A 243 4.01 9.22 26.71
C VAL A 243 3.57 8.20 27.75
N ARG A 244 2.25 8.04 27.90
CA ARG A 244 1.63 6.98 28.70
C ARG A 244 0.79 6.09 27.81
N ARG A 245 0.79 4.79 28.09
CA ARG A 245 0.03 3.79 27.35
C ARG A 245 -1.04 3.20 28.25
N ILE A 246 -2.29 3.24 27.80
CA ILE A 246 -3.43 2.60 28.46
C ILE A 246 -3.80 1.37 27.62
N THR A 247 -3.50 0.19 28.18
CA THR A 247 -3.61 -1.07 27.46
C THR A 247 -5.06 -1.42 27.12
N GLY A 248 -5.29 -1.91 25.90
CA GLY A 248 -6.60 -2.41 25.45
C GLY A 248 -7.66 -1.34 25.22
N LYS A 249 -7.27 -0.06 25.13
CA LYS A 249 -8.15 1.09 24.86
C LYS A 249 -8.03 1.65 23.44
N GLY A 250 -7.37 0.93 22.54
CA GLY A 250 -7.28 1.21 21.12
C GLY A 250 -8.41 0.57 20.30
N LEU A 251 -8.13 0.25 19.03
CA LEU A 251 -9.05 -0.39 18.10
C LEU A 251 -8.93 -1.92 18.14
N PRO A 252 -9.98 -2.66 17.74
CA PRO A 252 -9.90 -4.11 17.58
C PRO A 252 -8.80 -4.53 16.61
N ASN A 253 -8.15 -5.66 16.88
CA ASN A 253 -7.17 -6.25 15.97
C ASN A 253 -7.86 -7.24 15.01
N PRO A 254 -7.85 -7.00 13.69
CA PRO A 254 -8.47 -7.90 12.72
C PRO A 254 -7.86 -9.31 12.68
N LYS A 255 -6.59 -9.45 13.08
CA LYS A 255 -5.86 -10.73 13.07
C LYS A 255 -6.03 -11.52 14.37
N ALA A 256 -6.46 -10.86 15.44
CA ALA A 256 -6.58 -11.45 16.76
C ALA A 256 -7.92 -11.01 17.39
N PRO A 257 -9.03 -11.70 17.06
CA PRO A 257 -10.35 -11.39 17.62
C PRO A 257 -10.32 -11.36 19.15
N GLY A 258 -10.96 -10.35 19.74
CA GLY A 258 -10.96 -10.15 21.20
C GLY A 258 -9.75 -9.36 21.74
N HIS A 259 -8.70 -9.16 20.93
CA HIS A 259 -7.59 -8.28 21.30
C HIS A 259 -7.77 -6.88 20.70
N TYR A 260 -7.36 -5.88 21.47
CA TYR A 260 -7.43 -4.47 21.11
C TYR A 260 -6.02 -3.89 21.17
N GLY A 261 -5.76 -2.88 20.35
CA GLY A 261 -4.59 -2.02 20.52
C GLY A 261 -4.72 -1.15 21.77
N ASP A 262 -3.80 -0.20 21.89
CA ASP A 262 -3.67 0.64 23.07
C ASP A 262 -4.04 2.09 22.79
N LEU A 263 -4.37 2.82 23.86
CA LEU A 263 -4.48 4.28 23.81
C LEU A 263 -3.16 4.90 24.29
N ILE A 264 -2.50 5.58 23.38
CA ILE A 264 -1.22 6.27 23.57
C ILE A 264 -1.50 7.73 23.89
N VAL A 265 -1.33 8.12 25.14
CA VAL A 265 -1.50 9.48 25.64
C VAL A 265 -0.15 10.19 25.57
N GLN A 266 -0.04 11.18 24.69
CA GLN A 266 1.13 12.04 24.58
C GLN A 266 0.85 13.36 25.30
N PHE A 267 1.72 13.72 26.26
CA PHE A 267 1.57 14.96 27.00
C PHE A 267 2.37 16.09 26.36
N GLU A 268 1.68 17.18 26.05
CA GLU A 268 2.27 18.43 25.57
C GLU A 268 2.21 19.46 26.71
N VAL A 269 3.38 19.86 27.23
CA VAL A 269 3.46 20.82 28.33
C VAL A 269 3.41 22.24 27.75
N GLU A 270 2.35 22.96 28.06
CA GLU A 270 2.16 24.34 27.64
C GLU A 270 2.79 25.29 28.67
N PHE A 271 3.77 26.08 28.20
CA PHE A 271 4.36 27.16 28.97
C PHE A 271 3.46 28.40 28.94
N PRO A 272 3.48 29.24 30.00
CA PRO A 272 2.79 30.53 29.96
C PRO A 272 3.27 31.37 28.77
N SER A 273 2.34 32.04 28.09
CA SER A 273 2.62 32.81 26.86
C SER A 273 3.49 34.05 27.08
N LYS A 274 3.55 34.55 28.31
CA LYS A 274 4.37 35.69 28.72
C LYS A 274 5.37 35.25 29.79
N PRO A 275 6.62 35.75 29.75
CA PRO A 275 7.56 35.53 30.83
C PRO A 275 7.06 36.20 32.11
N VAL A 276 7.52 35.70 33.25
CA VAL A 276 7.26 36.33 34.56
C VAL A 276 8.06 37.63 34.64
N THR A 277 7.37 38.76 34.65
CA THR A 277 7.97 40.10 34.67
C THR A 277 8.18 40.66 36.08
N ASP A 278 7.43 40.17 37.07
CA ASP A 278 7.60 40.56 38.47
C ASP A 278 8.96 40.06 39.00
N PRO A 279 9.87 40.96 39.44
CA PRO A 279 11.17 40.59 39.95
C PRO A 279 11.13 39.63 41.14
N VAL A 280 10.15 39.81 42.04
CA VAL A 280 10.04 39.00 43.27
C VAL A 280 9.63 37.58 42.91
N LEU A 281 8.58 37.43 42.09
CA LEU A 281 8.13 36.11 41.61
C LEU A 281 9.21 35.41 40.78
N ARG A 282 9.96 36.16 39.97
CA ARG A 282 11.05 35.62 39.17
C ARG A 282 12.18 35.07 40.06
N GLU A 283 12.58 35.80 41.10
CA GLU A 283 13.60 35.34 42.04
C GLU A 283 13.13 34.10 42.81
N GLN A 284 11.86 34.06 43.24
CA GLN A 284 11.28 32.88 43.88
C GLN A 284 11.32 31.64 42.97
N LEU A 285 10.95 31.78 41.70
CA LEU A 285 11.02 30.68 40.74
C LEU A 285 12.45 30.19 40.52
N MET A 286 13.44 31.09 40.44
CA MET A 286 14.85 30.73 40.32
C MET A 286 15.42 30.00 41.54
N ARG A 287 14.88 30.26 42.73
CA ARG A 287 15.27 29.53 43.96
C ARG A 287 14.67 28.13 44.04
N ILE A 288 13.45 27.94 43.52
CA ILE A 288 12.72 26.67 43.60
C ILE A 288 13.10 25.73 42.45
N LEU A 289 13.26 26.24 41.24
CA LEU A 289 13.56 25.44 40.05
C LEU A 289 15.06 25.16 39.97
N PRO A 290 15.49 23.88 39.89
CA PRO A 290 16.90 23.55 39.83
C PRO A 290 17.52 24.04 38.50
N PRO A 291 18.79 24.48 38.51
CA PRO A 291 19.53 24.74 37.28
C PRO A 291 19.73 23.43 36.50
N LEU A 292 20.01 23.54 35.20
CA LEU A 292 20.38 22.39 34.38
C LEU A 292 21.58 21.67 35.02
N SER A 293 21.43 20.38 35.32
CA SER A 293 22.58 19.53 35.63
C SER A 293 23.36 19.31 34.34
N HIS A 294 24.50 19.96 34.19
CA HIS A 294 25.46 19.57 33.15
C HIS A 294 25.97 18.18 33.51
N ALA A 295 25.54 17.18 32.73
CA ALA A 295 26.10 15.84 32.68
C ALA A 295 26.77 15.66 31.31
#